data_AF-A0A4C1T0Q7-F1
#
_entry.id   AF-A0A4C1T0Q7-F1
#
_cell.length_a   1.000
_cell.length_b   1.000
_cell.length_c   1.000
_cell.angle_alpha   90.00
_cell.angle_beta   90.00
_cell.angle_gamma   90.00
#
_symmetry.space_group_name_H-M   'P 1'
#
loop_
_entity.id
_entity.type
_entity.pdbx_description
1 polymer ?
#
loop_
_entity_poly.entity_id
_entity_poly.type
_entity_poly.pdbx_seq_one_letter_code
_entity_poly.pdbx_strand_id
1 'polypeptide(L)'
;MIALQRAIRRVKNGKDGLVNIFSDSKSSLEVLTGPKTYHPLAHEVRRDISETAAEGRAVRLFWVRAHAGIAGNERADRLARRAALTKRRQRTMIGSAVVS
;
A
#
# COMPACT_ATOMS: atom_id res chain seq x y z
N MET A 1 -3.27 1.96 3.08
CA MET A 1 -3.38 2.63 1.76
C MET A 1 -2.03 2.87 1.06
N ILE A 2 -1.08 3.64 1.61
CA ILE A 2 0.20 3.97 0.91
C ILE A 2 0.99 2.73 0.46
N ALA A 3 1.09 1.69 1.31
CA ALA A 3 1.79 0.45 0.94
C ALA A 3 1.13 -0.25 -0.26
N LEU A 4 -0.21 -0.25 -0.30
CA LEU A 4 -0.99 -0.82 -1.38
C LEU A 4 -0.79 -0.04 -2.68
N GLN A 5 -0.81 1.29 -2.61
CA GLN A 5 -0.49 2.16 -3.75
C GLN A 5 0.90 1.87 -4.32
N ARG A 6 1.91 1.73 -3.46
CA ARG A 6 3.28 1.41 -3.90
C ARG A 6 3.38 0.02 -4.53
N ALA A 7 2.70 -0.98 -3.97
CA ALA A 7 2.65 -2.31 -4.54
C ALA A 7 2.04 -2.27 -5.96
N ILE A 8 0.93 -1.55 -6.13
CA ILE A 8 0.24 -1.41 -7.42
C ILE A 8 1.10 -0.67 -8.45
N ARG A 9 1.75 0.43 -8.08
CA ARG A 9 2.72 1.10 -8.96
C ARG A 9 3.86 0.18 -9.39
N ARG A 10 4.32 -0.69 -8.49
CA ARG A 10 5.36 -1.68 -8.82
C ARG A 10 4.87 -2.72 -9.83
N VAL A 11 3.59 -3.10 -9.77
CA VAL A 11 2.96 -3.97 -10.78
C VAL A 11 2.81 -3.24 -12.10
N LYS A 12 2.33 -2.00 -12.09
CA LYS A 12 2.18 -1.17 -13.29
C LYS A 12 3.49 -1.06 -14.07
N ASN A 13 4.60 -0.79 -13.36
CA ASN A 13 5.95 -0.70 -13.95
C ASN A 13 6.60 -2.08 -14.23
N GLY A 14 5.94 -3.18 -13.86
CA GLY A 14 6.39 -4.54 -14.10
C GLY A 14 5.87 -5.08 -15.44
N LYS A 15 6.20 -6.35 -15.72
CA LYS A 15 5.76 -7.07 -16.93
C LYS A 15 4.94 -8.32 -16.61
N ASP A 16 4.70 -8.58 -15.33
CA ASP A 16 3.99 -9.78 -14.87
C ASP A 16 2.54 -9.74 -15.34
N GLY A 17 2.08 -10.82 -15.96
CA GLY A 17 0.72 -10.93 -16.49
C GLY A 17 -0.35 -11.08 -15.41
N LEU A 18 -0.03 -11.68 -14.26
CA LEU A 18 -0.93 -11.83 -13.12
C LEU A 18 -0.16 -11.59 -11.82
N VAL A 19 -0.65 -10.67 -11.00
CA VAL A 19 -0.08 -10.39 -9.66
C VAL A 19 -1.16 -10.49 -8.59
N ASN A 20 -0.88 -11.28 -7.56
CA ASN A 20 -1.69 -11.40 -6.36
C ASN A 20 -1.10 -10.51 -5.26
N ILE A 21 -1.90 -9.59 -4.73
CA ILE A 21 -1.51 -8.70 -3.63
C ILE A 21 -2.35 -9.03 -2.40
N PHE A 22 -1.67 -9.34 -1.31
CA PHE A 22 -2.25 -9.65 -0.03
C PHE A 22 -2.13 -8.44 0.90
N SER A 23 -3.23 -8.02 1.50
CA SER A 23 -3.25 -6.93 2.47
C SER A 23 -4.08 -7.31 3.69
N ASP A 24 -3.59 -6.96 4.86
CA ASP A 24 -4.31 -7.12 6.13
C ASP A 24 -5.23 -5.95 6.49
N SER A 25 -5.10 -4.85 5.76
CA SER A 25 -5.92 -3.67 5.91
C SER A 25 -7.24 -3.80 5.16
N LYS A 26 -8.23 -4.45 5.80
CA LYS A 26 -9.58 -4.62 5.25
C LYS A 26 -10.19 -3.29 4.79
N SER A 27 -10.07 -2.24 5.60
CA SER A 27 -10.57 -0.90 5.27
C SER A 27 -9.91 -0.31 4.02
N SER A 28 -8.61 -0.57 3.79
CA SER A 28 -7.95 -0.11 2.56
C SER A 28 -8.45 -0.86 1.33
N LEU A 29 -8.78 -2.14 1.46
CA LEU A 29 -9.35 -2.94 0.36
C LEU A 29 -10.78 -2.49 0.05
N GLU A 30 -11.62 -2.30 1.07
CA GLU A 30 -13.00 -1.83 0.93
C GLU A 30 -13.06 -0.46 0.23
N VAL A 31 -12.15 0.45 0.53
CA VAL A 31 -12.06 1.76 -0.14
C VAL A 31 -11.73 1.64 -1.64
N LEU A 32 -11.01 0.59 -2.05
CA LEU A 32 -10.69 0.35 -3.47
C LEU A 32 -11.81 -0.35 -4.22
N THR A 33 -12.51 -1.28 -3.56
CA THR A 33 -13.61 -2.05 -4.16
C THR A 33 -14.95 -1.34 -4.08
N GLY A 34 -15.06 -0.28 -3.25
CA GLY A 34 -16.29 0.49 -3.09
C GLY A 34 -16.72 1.22 -4.37
N PRO A 35 -18.04 1.43 -4.56
CA PRO A 35 -18.58 2.05 -5.78
C PRO A 35 -18.19 3.53 -5.89
N LYS A 36 -17.98 4.22 -4.77
CA LYS A 36 -17.54 5.62 -4.69
C LYS A 36 -16.33 5.72 -3.79
N THR A 37 -15.30 6.43 -4.23
CA THR A 37 -14.16 6.79 -3.39
C THR A 37 -13.74 8.22 -3.68
N TYR A 38 -13.71 9.04 -2.63
CA TYR A 38 -13.24 10.44 -2.70
C TYR A 38 -11.79 10.58 -2.26
N HIS A 39 -11.16 9.47 -1.85
CA HIS A 39 -9.78 9.49 -1.38
C HIS A 39 -8.84 9.57 -2.60
N PRO A 40 -8.02 10.64 -2.76
CA PRO A 40 -7.18 10.82 -3.95
C PRO A 40 -6.27 9.63 -4.24
N LEU A 41 -5.63 9.07 -3.20
CA LEU A 41 -4.81 7.85 -3.35
C LEU A 41 -5.61 6.64 -3.85
N ALA A 42 -6.84 6.44 -3.40
CA ALA A 42 -7.65 5.33 -3.86
C ALA A 42 -8.01 5.48 -5.33
N HIS A 43 -8.26 6.72 -5.78
CA HIS A 43 -8.47 7.03 -7.20
C HIS A 43 -7.22 6.71 -8.03
N GLU A 44 -6.02 7.12 -7.59
CA GLU A 44 -4.77 6.75 -8.26
C GLU A 44 -4.58 5.24 -8.36
N VAL A 45 -4.81 4.51 -7.27
CA VAL A 45 -4.67 3.05 -7.24
C VAL A 45 -5.64 2.39 -8.21
N ARG A 46 -6.90 2.81 -8.23
CA ARG A 46 -7.90 2.26 -9.16
C ARG A 46 -7.53 2.54 -10.61
N ARG A 47 -7.04 3.75 -10.91
CA ARG A 47 -6.56 4.11 -12.25
C ARG A 47 -5.40 3.21 -12.68
N ASP A 48 -4.39 3.03 -11.82
CA ASP A 48 -3.24 2.18 -12.13
C ASP A 48 -3.65 0.71 -12.35
N ILE A 49 -4.63 0.20 -11.59
CA ILE A 49 -5.21 -1.14 -11.80
C ILE A 49 -5.92 -1.23 -13.16
N SER A 50 -6.75 -0.23 -13.49
CA SER A 50 -7.49 -0.21 -14.76
C SER A 50 -6.55 -0.12 -15.98
N GLU A 51 -5.50 0.70 -15.90
CA GLU A 51 -4.49 0.79 -16.95
C GLU A 51 -3.73 -0.53 -17.12
N THR A 52 -3.36 -1.18 -16.00
CA THR A 52 -2.75 -2.52 -16.02
C THR A 52 -3.68 -3.55 -16.68
N ALA A 53 -4.99 -3.47 -16.40
CA ALA A 53 -6.00 -4.34 -17.01
C ALA A 53 -6.19 -4.09 -18.51
N ALA A 54 -6.11 -2.83 -18.95
CA ALA A 54 -6.17 -2.47 -20.36
C ALA A 54 -4.99 -3.04 -21.17
N GLU A 55 -3.84 -3.28 -20.52
CA GLU A 55 -2.69 -3.96 -21.11
C GLU A 55 -2.81 -5.51 -21.10
N GLY A 56 -3.96 -6.05 -20.70
CA GLY A 56 -4.18 -7.50 -20.61
C GLY A 56 -3.56 -8.15 -19.37
N ARG A 57 -3.15 -7.36 -18.38
CA ARG A 57 -2.52 -7.84 -17.13
C ARG A 57 -3.52 -7.78 -15.97
N ALA A 58 -3.44 -8.72 -15.04
CA ALA A 58 -4.40 -8.87 -13.95
C ALA A 58 -3.77 -8.58 -12.58
N VAL A 59 -4.48 -7.79 -11.77
CA VAL A 59 -4.18 -7.58 -10.35
C VAL A 59 -5.32 -8.13 -9.52
N ARG A 60 -5.01 -9.05 -8.60
CA ARG A 60 -5.98 -9.58 -7.63
C ARG A 60 -5.63 -9.13 -6.23
N LEU A 61 -6.61 -8.61 -5.52
CA LEU A 61 -6.46 -8.15 -4.15
C LEU A 61 -7.10 -9.14 -3.19
N PHE A 62 -6.35 -9.58 -2.18
CA PHE A 62 -6.81 -10.51 -1.15
C PHE A 62 -6.69 -9.88 0.22
N TRP A 63 -7.76 -10.00 1.01
CA TRP A 63 -7.71 -9.72 2.42
C TRP A 63 -7.12 -10.91 3.17
N VAL A 64 -6.13 -10.64 4.04
CA VAL A 64 -5.58 -11.63 4.98
C VAL A 64 -5.74 -11.12 6.40
N ARG A 65 -5.93 -12.02 7.37
CA ARG A 65 -6.05 -11.59 8.77
C ARG A 65 -4.66 -11.18 9.30
N ALA A 66 -4.57 -9.97 9.87
CA ALA A 66 -3.37 -9.57 10.60
C ALA A 66 -3.10 -10.52 11.78
N HIS A 67 -1.82 -10.78 12.07
CA HIS A 67 -1.39 -11.54 13.26
C HIS A 67 -1.91 -12.98 13.35
N ALA A 68 -2.17 -13.63 12.21
CA ALA A 68 -2.55 -15.05 12.15
C ALA A 68 -1.35 -16.01 11.98
N GLY A 69 -0.12 -15.58 12.30
CA GLY A 69 1.10 -16.38 12.10
C GLY A 69 1.60 -16.45 10.64
N ILE A 70 1.06 -15.62 9.74
CA ILE A 70 1.55 -15.54 8.36
C ILE A 70 2.87 -14.75 8.34
N ALA A 71 3.99 -15.47 8.23
CA ALA A 71 5.33 -14.90 8.30
C ALA A 71 5.57 -13.70 7.35
N GLY A 72 4.98 -13.74 6.15
CA GLY A 72 5.03 -12.64 5.19
C GLY A 72 4.34 -11.36 5.69
N ASN A 73 3.17 -11.48 6.31
CA ASN A 73 2.42 -10.33 6.83
C ASN A 73 3.16 -9.69 8.02
N GLU A 74 3.66 -10.51 8.94
CA GLU A 74 4.42 -10.02 10.10
C GLU A 74 5.70 -9.29 9.69
N ARG A 75 6.37 -9.78 8.64
CA ARG A 75 7.53 -9.09 8.08
C ARG A 75 7.14 -7.74 7.49
N ALA A 76 6.06 -7.67 6.71
CA ALA A 76 5.56 -6.41 6.15
C ALA A 76 5.21 -5.40 7.25
N ASP A 77 4.53 -5.84 8.31
CA ASP A 77 4.17 -5.04 9.47
C ASP A 77 5.39 -4.48 10.21
N ARG A 78 6.39 -5.34 10.49
CA ARG A 78 7.64 -4.89 11.11
C ARG A 78 8.33 -3.82 10.28
N LEU A 79 8.38 -3.99 8.96
CA LEU A 79 8.99 -3.02 8.06
C LEU A 79 8.22 -1.69 8.03
N ALA A 80 6.89 -1.75 8.00
CA ALA A 80 6.03 -0.56 8.03
C ALA A 80 6.20 0.22 9.35
N ARG A 81 6.23 -0.48 10.49
CA ARG A 81 6.48 0.14 11.81
C ARG A 81 7.85 0.79 11.88
N ARG A 82 8.90 0.11 11.40
CA ARG A 82 10.26 0.69 11.34
C ARG A 82 10.29 1.97 10.49
N ALA A 83 9.69 1.96 9.31
CA ALA A 83 9.64 3.13 8.44
C ALA A 83 8.86 4.32 9.08
N ALA A 84 7.78 4.03 9.81
CA ALA A 84 7.03 5.05 10.54
C ALA A 84 7.85 5.69 11.69
N LEU A 85 8.65 4.89 12.40
CA LEU A 85 9.52 5.37 13.48
C LEU A 85 10.66 6.26 12.94
N THR A 86 11.25 5.92 11.79
CA THR A 86 12.29 6.75 11.16
C THR A 86 11.75 8.13 10.77
N LYS A 87 10.49 8.21 10.28
CA LYS A 87 9.84 9.51 9.97
C LYS A 87 9.58 10.38 11.21
N ARG A 88 9.31 9.79 12.38
CA ARG A 88 9.13 10.56 13.63
C ARG A 88 10.45 11.18 14.10
N ARG A 89 11.57 10.46 14.02
CA ARG A 89 12.89 10.99 14.39
C ARG A 89 13.33 12.18 13.53
N GLN A 90 13.06 12.15 12.23
CA GLN A 90 13.37 13.29 11.34
C GLN A 90 12.56 14.55 11.67
N ARG A 91 11.30 14.42 12.12
CA ARG A 91 10.48 15.58 12.53
C ARG A 91 10.95 16.19 13.85
N THR A 92 11.42 15.39 14.80
CA THR A 92 11.94 15.89 16.09
C THR A 92 13.28 16.61 15.94
N MET A 93 14.15 16.13 15.05
CA MET A 93 15.47 16.76 14.79
C MET A 93 15.34 18.15 14.13
N ILE A 94 14.31 18.38 13.29
CA ILE A 94 14.09 19.69 12.66
C ILE A 94 13.50 20.70 13.68
N GLY A 95 12.67 20.24 14.63
CA GLY A 95 12.12 21.10 15.69
C GLY A 95 13.14 21.55 16.75
N SER A 96 14.22 20.77 16.94
CA SER A 96 15.31 21.13 17.87
C SER A 96 16.33 22.10 17.27
N ALA A 97 16.37 22.28 15.96
CA ALA A 97 17.37 23.10 15.28
C ALA A 97 16.94 24.58 15.08
N VAL A 98 15.75 24.96 15.54
CA VAL A 98 15.22 26.34 15.44
C VAL A 98 15.29 27.09 16.79
N VAL A 99 15.86 26.46 17.83
CA VAL A 99 16.16 27.09 19.12
C VAL A 99 17.64 26.92 19.43
N SER A 100 18.49 27.72 18.80
CA SER A 100 19.86 28.04 19.22
C SER A 100 20.28 29.33 18.54
#